data_AF-A0A1F6HQK4-F1
#
_entry.id   AF-A0A1F6HQK4-F1
#
_cell.length_a   1.000
_cell.length_b   1.000
_cell.length_c   1.000
_cell.angle_alpha   90.00
_cell.angle_beta   90.00
_cell.angle_gamma   90.00
#
_symmetry.space_group_name_H-M   'P 1'
#
loop_
_entity.id
_entity.type
_entity.pdbx_description
1 polymer ?
#
loop_
_entity_poly.entity_id
_entity_poly.type
_entity_poly.pdbx_seq_one_letter_code
_entity_poly.pdbx_strand_id
1 'polypeptide(L)'
;MFRTYQIIWYILGVIEILLAFRMTLKALGANSFSGFASLIYAVSDPLALPFQGILRTSATQGSVFEWSTIVAALVYAIIATGIVQLMQMFKPVTPEEVEQTVDSQ
;
A
#
# COMPACT_ATOMS: atom_id res chain seq x y z
N MET A 1 -3.91 -18.49 -9.37
CA MET A 1 -3.45 -17.18 -9.89
C MET A 1 -4.42 -16.04 -9.59
N PHE A 2 -5.68 -16.05 -10.05
CA PHE A 2 -6.64 -14.97 -9.77
C PHE A 2 -6.81 -14.64 -8.29
N ARG A 3 -6.93 -15.66 -7.42
CA ARG A 3 -7.00 -15.48 -5.97
C ARG A 3 -5.74 -14.82 -5.37
N THR A 4 -4.55 -15.13 -5.91
CA THR A 4 -3.30 -14.54 -5.42
C THR A 4 -3.23 -13.05 -5.72
N TYR A 5 -3.63 -12.64 -6.93
CA TYR A 5 -3.74 -11.22 -7.28
C TYR A 5 -4.74 -10.49 -6.38
N GLN A 6 -5.91 -11.10 -6.13
CA GLN A 6 -6.91 -10.55 -5.22
C GLN A 6 -6.37 -10.37 -3.80
N ILE A 7 -5.61 -11.33 -3.29
CA ILE A 7 -4.99 -11.23 -1.96
C ILE A 7 -3.98 -10.09 -1.91
N ILE A 8 -3.12 -9.94 -2.92
CA ILE A 8 -2.14 -8.84 -2.97
C ILE A 8 -2.85 -7.49 -2.99
N TRP A 9 -3.84 -7.32 -3.85
CA TRP A 9 -4.61 -6.08 -3.94
C TRP A 9 -5.41 -5.78 -2.67
N TYR A 10 -5.95 -6.81 -2.00
CA TYR A 10 -6.63 -6.65 -0.73
C TYR A 10 -5.68 -6.20 0.38
N ILE A 11 -4.51 -6.84 0.51
CA ILE A 11 -3.49 -6.45 1.49
C ILE A 11 -3.03 -5.01 1.23
N LEU A 12 -2.75 -4.66 -0.02
CA LEU A 12 -2.42 -3.28 -0.39
C LEU A 12 -3.53 -2.33 0.04
N GLY A 13 -4.79 -2.63 -0.28
CA GLY A 13 -5.92 -1.79 0.09
C GLY A 13 -6.03 -1.57 1.60
N VAL A 14 -5.81 -2.61 2.42
CA VAL A 14 -5.80 -2.49 3.89
C VAL A 14 -4.65 -1.58 4.36
N ILE A 15 -3.44 -1.74 3.81
CA ILE A 15 -2.28 -0.89 4.12
C ILE A 15 -2.58 0.57 3.77
N GLU A 16 -3.09 0.83 2.57
CA GLU A 16 -3.43 2.17 2.08
C GLU A 16 -4.48 2.84 2.96
N ILE A 17 -5.54 2.11 3.35
CA ILE A 17 -6.58 2.63 4.24
C ILE A 17 -5.98 3.00 5.61
N LEU A 18 -5.11 2.18 6.19
CA LEU A 18 -4.46 2.47 7.46
C LEU A 18 -3.57 3.72 7.39
N LEU A 19 -2.77 3.85 6.32
CA LEU A 19 -1.90 5.01 6.11
C LEU A 19 -2.71 6.28 5.82
N ALA A 20 -3.80 6.19 5.07
CA ALA A 20 -4.71 7.30 4.81
C ALA A 20 -5.40 7.79 6.09
N PHE A 21 -5.91 6.88 6.93
CA PHE A 21 -6.44 7.25 8.24
C PHE A 21 -5.38 7.88 9.12
N ARG A 22 -4.19 7.28 9.21
CA ARG A 22 -3.07 7.85 9.97
C ARG A 22 -2.78 9.29 9.57
N MET A 23 -2.60 9.51 8.27
CA MET A 23 -2.30 10.83 7.70
C MET A 23 -3.41 11.84 8.01
N THR A 24 -4.66 11.45 7.78
CA THR A 24 -5.83 12.32 8.02
C THR A 24 -5.95 12.69 9.48
N LEU A 25 -5.86 11.71 10.39
CA LEU A 25 -5.96 11.95 11.83
C LEU A 25 -4.84 12.85 12.33
N LYS A 26 -3.58 12.63 11.91
CA LYS A 26 -2.46 13.51 12.30
C LYS A 26 -2.57 14.91 11.71
N ALA A 27 -2.99 15.03 10.46
CA ALA A 27 -3.19 16.33 9.82
C ALA A 27 -4.33 17.13 10.46
N LEU A 28 -5.36 16.45 10.98
CA LEU A 28 -6.46 17.10 11.71
C LEU A 28 -6.15 17.34 13.20
N GLY A 29 -4.98 16.92 13.69
CA GLY A 29 -4.61 17.04 15.11
C GLY A 29 -5.51 16.20 16.01
N ALA A 30 -5.92 15.02 15.55
CA ALA A 30 -6.75 14.10 16.32
C ALA A 30 -6.10 13.75 17.67
N ASN A 31 -6.93 13.65 18.71
CA ASN A 31 -6.46 13.28 20.04
C ASN A 31 -5.87 11.85 20.03
N SER A 32 -4.56 11.74 20.23
CA SER A 32 -3.83 10.47 20.27
C SER A 32 -4.21 9.57 21.45
N PHE A 33 -4.86 10.10 22.48
CA PHE A 33 -5.41 9.32 23.59
C PHE A 33 -6.79 8.72 23.29
N SER A 34 -7.43 9.09 22.17
CA SER A 34 -8.68 8.45 21.77
C SER A 34 -8.44 7.00 21.31
N GLY A 35 -9.38 6.10 21.62
CA GLY A 35 -9.21 4.67 21.34
C GLY A 35 -9.05 4.36 19.85
N PHE A 36 -9.80 5.04 18.98
CA PHE A 36 -9.69 4.83 17.53
C PHE A 36 -8.38 5.39 16.96
N ALA A 37 -7.98 6.61 17.31
CA ALA A 37 -6.75 7.20 16.78
C ALA A 37 -5.51 6.45 17.28
N SER A 38 -5.47 6.07 18.57
CA SER A 38 -4.37 5.29 19.13
C SER A 38 -4.22 3.92 18.45
N LEU A 39 -5.34 3.23 18.16
CA LEU A 39 -5.33 1.99 17.39
C LEU A 39 -4.74 2.18 16.00
N ILE A 40 -5.21 3.18 15.24
CA ILE A 40 -4.70 3.47 13.90
C ILE A 40 -3.20 3.78 13.95
N TYR A 41 -2.75 4.60 14.89
CA TYR A 41 -1.34 4.94 15.02
C TYR A 41 -0.49 3.72 15.37
N ALA A 42 -0.92 2.88 16.31
CA ALA A 42 -0.19 1.67 16.70
C ALA A 42 -0.05 0.67 15.54
N VAL A 43 -1.12 0.45 14.76
CA VAL A 43 -1.10 -0.51 13.65
C VAL A 43 -0.34 0.03 12.44
N SER A 44 -0.45 1.35 12.17
CA SER A 44 0.22 1.97 11.01
C SER A 44 1.67 2.38 11.28
N ASP A 45 2.11 2.47 12.53
CA ASP A 45 3.47 2.89 12.89
C ASP A 45 4.55 2.02 12.22
N PRO A 46 4.50 0.67 12.28
CA PRO A 46 5.51 -0.18 11.62
C PRO A 46 5.55 -0.01 10.10
N LEU A 47 4.43 0.38 9.48
CA LEU A 47 4.35 0.60 8.04
C LEU A 47 5.00 1.94 7.64
N ALA A 48 4.86 2.97 8.48
CA ALA A 48 5.45 4.28 8.24
C ALA A 48 6.93 4.37 8.70
N LEU A 49 7.33 3.54 9.67
CA LEU A 49 8.65 3.58 10.33
C LEU A 49 9.83 3.59 9.36
N PRO A 50 9.90 2.72 8.33
CA PRO A 50 11.05 2.68 7.41
C PRO A 50 11.25 3.98 6.62
N PHE A 51 10.21 4.81 6.51
CA PHE A 51 10.20 6.03 5.71
C PHE A 51 10.30 7.31 6.54
N GLN A 52 10.40 7.18 7.87
CA GLN A 52 10.54 8.34 8.76
C GLN A 52 11.83 9.11 8.46
N GLY A 53 11.73 10.44 8.42
CA GLY A 53 12.88 11.31 8.19
C GLY A 53 13.34 11.45 6.73
N ILE A 54 12.74 10.74 5.76
CA ILE A 54 13.05 10.93 4.33
C ILE A 54 12.75 12.36 3.88
N LEU A 55 11.66 12.94 4.40
CA LEU A 55 11.26 14.32 4.14
C LEU A 55 11.03 15.06 5.47
N ARG A 56 11.17 16.39 5.44
CA ARG A 56 10.91 17.24 6.60
C ARG A 56 9.45 17.13 7.03
N THR A 57 9.19 16.89 8.31
CA THR A 57 7.86 16.96 8.90
C THR A 57 7.39 18.41 9.05
N SER A 58 6.18 18.71 8.59
CA SER A 58 5.53 20.00 8.81
C SER A 58 4.56 19.87 9.98
N ALA A 59 4.75 20.62 11.06
CA ALA A 59 3.90 20.56 12.25
C ALA A 59 3.47 21.97 12.70
N THR A 60 2.20 22.13 13.05
CA THR A 60 1.60 23.38 13.55
C THR A 60 0.53 23.08 14.59
N GLN A 61 0.67 23.62 15.82
CA GLN A 61 -0.36 23.60 16.87
C GLN A 61 -1.19 22.30 16.96
N GLY A 62 -0.52 21.15 17.10
CA GLY A 62 -1.17 19.84 17.25
C GLY A 62 -1.50 19.11 15.94
N SER A 63 -1.50 19.80 14.80
CA SER A 63 -1.56 19.19 13.46
C SER A 63 -0.16 18.81 12.98
N VAL A 64 -0.01 17.60 12.46
CA VAL A 64 1.23 17.09 11.90
C VAL A 64 0.97 16.52 10.51
N PHE A 65 1.63 17.09 9.52
CA PHE A 65 1.64 16.56 8.16
C PHE A 65 2.89 15.69 7.96
N GLU A 66 2.68 14.38 7.91
CA GLU A 66 3.75 13.39 7.77
C GLU A 66 3.97 13.01 6.30
N TRP A 67 4.89 13.70 5.64
CA TRP A 67 5.30 13.37 4.27
C TRP A 67 5.80 11.92 4.12
N SER A 68 6.41 11.37 5.16
CA SER A 68 6.84 9.96 5.21
C SER A 68 5.69 8.97 5.00
N THR A 69 4.47 9.30 5.46
CA THR A 69 3.29 8.44 5.31
C THR A 69 2.81 8.39 3.86
N ILE A 70 2.90 9.51 3.12
CA ILE A 70 2.62 9.55 1.68
C ILE A 70 3.64 8.73 0.92
N VAL A 71 4.92 8.87 1.27
CA VAL A 71 6.00 8.09 0.64
C VAL A 71 5.78 6.59 0.89
N ALA A 72 5.40 6.20 2.11
CA ALA A 72 5.09 4.80 2.43
C ALA A 72 3.97 4.24 1.54
N ALA A 73 2.85 4.95 1.42
CA ALA A 73 1.72 4.58 0.56
C ALA A 73 2.16 4.38 -0.90
N LEU A 74 2.89 5.37 -1.45
CA LEU A 74 3.39 5.28 -2.82
C LEU A 74 4.32 4.08 -3.03
N VAL A 75 5.24 3.83 -2.10
CA VAL A 75 6.20 2.72 -2.19
C VAL A 75 5.46 1.38 -2.12
N TYR A 76 4.48 1.22 -1.23
CA TYR A 76 3.70 -0.01 -1.13
C TYR A 76 2.86 -0.27 -2.40
N ALA A 77 2.26 0.76 -2.98
CA ALA A 77 1.54 0.64 -4.25
C ALA A 77 2.46 0.20 -5.40
N ILE A 78 3.67 0.76 -5.47
CA ILE A 78 4.68 0.36 -6.48
C ILE A 78 5.11 -1.09 -6.27
N ILE A 79 5.42 -1.48 -5.04
CA ILE A 79 5.86 -2.85 -4.71
C ILE A 79 4.76 -3.87 -5.07
N ALA A 80 3.52 -3.63 -4.65
CA ALA A 80 2.40 -4.53 -4.93
C ALA A 80 2.18 -4.67 -6.45
N THR A 81 2.22 -3.55 -7.19
CA THR A 81 2.11 -3.56 -8.65
C THR A 81 3.25 -4.37 -9.29
N GLY A 82 4.49 -4.16 -8.85
CA GLY A 82 5.66 -4.90 -9.35
C GLY A 82 5.55 -6.41 -9.09
N ILE A 83 5.10 -6.82 -7.90
CA ILE A 83 4.86 -8.23 -7.57
C ILE A 83 3.80 -8.83 -8.49
N VAL A 84 2.69 -8.12 -8.71
CA VAL A 84 1.62 -8.58 -9.62
C VAL A 84 2.13 -8.73 -11.05
N GLN A 85 2.91 -7.77 -11.55
CA GLN A 85 3.49 -7.82 -12.89
C GLN A 85 4.48 -8.98 -13.05
N LEU A 86 5.35 -9.18 -12.06
CA LEU A 86 6.30 -10.29 -12.06
C LEU A 86 5.60 -11.65 -12.13
N MET A 87 4.53 -11.81 -11.35
CA MET A 87 3.70 -13.02 -11.38
C MET A 87 3.02 -13.25 -12.73
N GLN A 88 2.64 -12.20 -13.44
CA GLN A 88 2.07 -12.31 -14.79
C GLN A 88 3.11 -12.79 -15.81
N MET A 89 4.37 -12.41 -15.65
CA MET A 89 5.46 -12.81 -16.56
C MET A 89 5.77 -14.32 -16.49
N PHE A 90 5.62 -14.94 -15.32
CA PHE A 90 5.88 -16.38 -15.12
C PHE A 90 4.68 -17.29 -15.40
N LYS A 91 3.63 -16.78 -16.04
CA LYS A 91 2.46 -17.60 -16.42
C LYS A 91 2.90 -18.56 -17.54
N PRO A 92 2.90 -19.89 -17.33
CA PRO A 92 3.28 -20.82 -18.39
C PRO A 92 2.28 -20.73 -19.55
N VAL A 93 2.78 -20.64 -20.78
CA VAL A 93 1.97 -20.76 -21.99
C VAL A 93 1.41 -22.17 -22.01
N THR A 94 0.08 -22.29 -21.91
CA THR A 94 -0.59 -23.59 -22.02
C THR A 94 -0.55 -24.10 -23.46
N PRO A 95 -0.30 -25.40 -23.72
CA PRO A 95 -0.24 -25.94 -25.08
C PRO A 95 -1.48 -25.64 -25.95
N GLU A 96 -2.66 -25.55 -25.33
CA GLU A 96 -3.94 -25.18 -25.97
C GLU A 96 -3.91 -23.78 -26.62
N GLU A 97 -3.10 -22.85 -26.09
CA GLU A 97 -2.95 -21.50 -26.63
C GLU A 97 -2.05 -21.48 -27.87
N VAL A 98 -1.12 -22.44 -27.97
CA VAL A 98 -0.25 -22.62 -29.13
C VAL A 98 -1.03 -23.19 -30.31
N GLU A 99 -1.89 -24.18 -30.06
CA GLU A 99 -2.69 -24.85 -31.10
C GLU A 99 -3.68 -23.87 -31.77
N GLN A 100 -4.32 -22.99 -30.99
CA GLN A 100 -5.21 -21.94 -31.53
C GLN A 100 -4.49 -20.90 -32.39
N THR A 101 -3.24 -20.56 -32.07
CA THR A 101 -2.46 -19.63 -32.91
C THR A 101 -2.02 -20.26 -34.24
N VAL A 102 -1.77 -21.57 -34.27
CA VAL A 102 -1.31 -22.29 -35.46
C VAL A 102 -2.46 -22.55 -36.43
N ASP A 103 -3.65 -22.93 -35.93
CA ASP A 103 -4.84 -23.21 -36.77
C ASP A 103 -5.48 -21.94 -37.36
N SER A 104 -5.11 -20.76 -36.87
CA SER A 104 -5.63 -19.47 -37.33
C SER A 104 -4.79 -18.77 -38.42
N GLN A 105 -3.69 -19.40 -38.85
CA GLN A 105 -2.80 -18.95 -39.93
C GLN A 105 -2.98 -19.78 -41.21
#